data_AF-A0A6G2DE48-F1
#
_entry.id   AF-A0A6G2DE48-F1
#
_cell.length_a   1.000
_cell.length_b   1.000
_cell.length_c   1.000
_cell.angle_alpha   90.00
_cell.angle_beta   90.00
_cell.angle_gamma   90.00
#
_symmetry.space_group_name_H-M   'P 1'
#
loop_
_entity.id
_entity.type
_entity.pdbx_description
1 polymer ?
#
loop_
_entity_poly.entity_id
_entity_poly.type
_entity_poly.pdbx_seq_one_letter_code
_entity_poly.pdbx_strand_id
1 'polypeptide(L)' 'MIDLYLSKNSRRNQLLLDFFQNYGIEVSCHSVSEMTKDKLIEMMSYSSDCFEFLSPNLLRFKNRDNL' A
#
# COMPACT_ATOMS: atom_id res chain seq x y z
N MET A 1 -13.21 2.59 9.71
CA MET A 1 -11.86 3.16 9.88
C MET A 1 -10.93 2.46 8.92
N ILE A 2 -10.21 3.20 8.07
CA ILE A 2 -9.32 2.62 7.06
C ILE A 2 -7.90 2.51 7.63
N ASP A 3 -7.27 1.34 7.54
CA ASP A 3 -5.86 1.18 7.89
C ASP A 3 -4.96 1.70 6.76
N LEU A 4 -4.14 2.70 7.08
CA LEU A 4 -3.28 3.40 6.14
C LEU A 4 -1.80 3.16 6.47
N TYR A 5 -1.14 2.32 5.68
CA TYR A 5 0.29 2.03 5.84
C TYR A 5 1.13 3.04 5.05
N LEU A 6 1.84 3.90 5.77
CA LEU A 6 2.55 5.05 5.21
C LEU A 6 4.04 4.77 5.05
N SER A 7 4.57 5.01 3.84
CA SER A 7 6.00 4.90 3.57
C SER A 7 6.77 6.12 4.09
N LYS A 8 8.09 6.18 3.86
CA LYS A 8 8.92 7.33 4.30
C LYS A 8 8.68 8.63 3.51
N ASN A 9 7.83 8.64 2.48
CA ASN A 9 7.58 9.83 1.66
C ASN A 9 6.55 10.76 2.31
N SER A 10 7.01 11.63 3.21
CA SER A 10 6.19 12.53 4.00
C SER A 10 5.27 13.44 3.16
N ARG A 11 5.75 13.97 2.02
CA ARG A 11 4.95 14.83 1.15
C ARG A 11 3.75 14.08 0.56
N ARG A 12 3.97 12.88 0.00
CA ARG A 12 2.89 12.07 -0.56
C ARG A 12 1.89 11.64 0.52
N ASN A 13 2.40 11.27 1.70
CA ASN A 13 1.57 10.87 2.81
C ASN A 13 0.66 12.03 3.26
N GLN A 14 1.19 13.26 3.38
CA GLN A 14 0.38 14.42 3.77
C GLN A 14 -0.75 14.68 2.79
N LEU A 15 -0.48 14.66 1.47
CA LEU A 15 -1.51 14.83 0.45
C LEU A 15 -2.65 13.80 0.57
N LEU A 16 -2.30 12.55 0.93
CA LEU A 16 -3.27 11.49 1.12
C LEU A 16 -4.09 11.68 2.42
N LEU A 17 -3.46 12.12 3.50
CA LEU A 17 -4.15 12.43 4.75
C LEU A 17 -5.09 13.63 4.59
N ASP A 18 -4.64 14.69 3.93
CA ASP A 18 -5.46 15.85 3.61
C ASP A 18 -6.69 15.44 2.77
N PHE A 19 -6.51 14.52 1.81
CA PHE A 19 -7.61 13.94 1.05
C PHE A 19 -8.65 13.27 1.97
N PHE A 20 -8.23 12.33 2.82
CA PHE A 20 -9.17 11.65 3.73
C PHE A 20 -9.86 12.61 4.70
N GLN A 21 -9.12 13.59 5.23
CA GLN A 21 -9.65 14.61 6.11
C GLN A 21 -10.72 15.47 5.42
N ASN A 22 -10.48 15.87 4.16
CA ASN A 22 -11.44 16.67 3.38
C ASN A 22 -12.77 15.96 3.15
N TYR A 23 -12.79 14.62 3.13
CA TYR A 23 -14.00 13.81 2.99
C TYR A 23 -14.56 13.30 4.33
N GLY A 24 -13.97 13.70 5.47
CA GLY A 24 -14.40 13.25 6.80
C GLY A 24 -14.21 11.75 7.02
N ILE A 25 -13.23 11.13 6.36
CA ILE A 25 -12.97 9.69 6.47
C ILE A 25 -11.94 9.44 7.56
N GLU A 26 -12.31 8.65 8.57
CA GLU A 26 -11.41 8.25 9.64
C GLU A 26 -10.40 7.18 9.17
N VAL A 27 -9.11 7.47 9.39
CA VAL A 27 -7.99 6.60 9.05
C VAL A 27 -7.14 6.28 10.28
N SER A 28 -6.63 5.06 10.36
CA SER A 28 -5.61 4.64 11.33
C SER A 28 -4.28 4.54 10.60
N CYS A 29 -3.30 5.35 11.02
CA CYS A 29 -2.01 5.42 10.35
C CYS A 29 -1.02 4.45 10.98
N HIS A 30 -0.39 3.63 10.15
CA HIS A 30 0.61 2.65 10.54
C HIS A 30 1.92 2.88 9.76
N SER A 31 3.04 2.58 10.40
CA SER A 31 4.33 2.43 9.72
C SER A 31 4.35 1.14 8.89
N VAL A 32 5.07 1.14 7.77
CA VAL A 32 5.33 -0.09 6.99
C VAL A 32 6.00 -1.17 7.85
N SER A 33 6.77 -0.80 8.88
CA SER A 33 7.39 -1.75 9.81
C SER A 33 6.41 -2.52 10.68
N GLU A 34 5.18 -2.03 10.83
CA GLU A 34 4.12 -2.68 11.61
C GLU A 34 3.34 -3.69 10.77
N MET A 35 3.60 -3.77 9.46
CA MET A 35 2.92 -4.69 8.56
C MET A 35 3.39 -6.13 8.79
N THR A 36 2.45 -6.98 9.19
CA THR A 36 2.69 -8.42 9.32
C THR A 36 2.56 -9.13 7.97
N LYS A 37 3.13 -10.33 7.87
CA LYS A 37 2.97 -11.19 6.68
C LYS A 37 1.50 -11.48 6.38
N ASP A 38 0.71 -11.79 7.41
CA ASP A 38 -0.71 -12.12 7.23
C ASP A 38 -1.50 -10.91 6.71
N LYS A 39 -1.20 -9.71 7.22
CA LYS A 39 -1.83 -8.48 6.71
C LYS A 39 -1.45 -8.20 5.27
N LEU A 40 -0.19 -8.44 4.89
CA LEU A 40 0.25 -8.29 3.50
C LEU A 40 -0.48 -9.26 2.56
N ILE A 41 -0.65 -10.53 2.97
CA ILE A 41 -1.39 -11.53 2.20
C ILE A 41 -2.87 -11.14 2.06
N GLU A 42 -3.50 -10.66 3.14
CA GLU A 42 -4.85 -10.13 3.13
C GLU A 42 -4.96 -8.97 2.12
N MET A 43 -4.03 -8.01 2.15
CA MET A 43 -4.02 -6.89 1.19
C MET A 43 -3.86 -7.36 -0.25
N MET A 44 -2.94 -8.32 -0.49
CA MET A 44 -2.74 -8.90 -1.82
C MET A 44 -3.98 -9.60 -2.38
N SER A 45 -4.84 -10.13 -1.50
CA SER A 45 -6.09 -10.77 -1.90
C SER A 45 -7.16 -9.79 -2.42
N TYR A 46 -6.99 -8.48 -2.21
CA TYR A 46 -7.89 -7.46 -2.72
C TYR A 46 -7.75 -7.20 -4.23
N SER A 47 -6.71 -7.75 -4.87
CA SER A 47 -6.59 -7.76 -6.33
C SER A 47 -6.51 -9.21 -6.84
N SER A 48 -7.02 -9.43 -8.04
CA SER A 48 -6.80 -10.68 -8.78
C SER A 48 -5.34 -10.88 -9.19
N ASP A 49 -4.55 -9.80 -9.23
CA ASP A 49 -3.13 -9.82 -9.55
C ASP A 49 -2.31 -9.18 -8.41
N CYS A 50 -1.70 -10.01 -7.57
CA CYS A 50 -0.92 -9.54 -6.43
C CYS A 50 0.33 -8.74 -6.83
N PHE A 51 0.75 -8.77 -8.11
CA PHE A 51 1.84 -7.94 -8.59
C PHE A 51 1.44 -6.46 -8.70
N GLU A 52 0.15 -6.12 -8.73
CA GLU A 52 -0.32 -4.72 -8.73
C GLU A 52 0.14 -3.93 -7.49
N PHE A 53 0.46 -4.62 -6.40
CA PHE A 53 0.99 -4.01 -5.18
C PHE A 53 2.49 -3.68 -5.24
N LEU A 54 3.18 -4.15 -6.27
CA LEU A 54 4.61 -3.89 -6.44
C LEU A 54 4.85 -2.48 -7.01
N SER A 55 5.90 -1.83 -6.51
CA SER A 55 6.38 -0.60 -7.15
C SER A 55 6.78 -0.85 -8.61
N PRO A 56 6.76 0.16 -9.49
CA PRO A 56 7.15 -0.01 -10.90
C PRO A 56 8.51 -0.68 -11.10
N ASN A 57 9.46 -0.42 -10.19
CA ASN A 57 10.78 -1.03 -10.22
C ASN A 57 10.78 -2.53 -9.92
N LEU A 58 9.78 -3.02 -9.19
CA LEU A 58 9.63 -4.43 -8.83
C LEU A 58 8.71 -5.18 -9.82
N LEU A 59 7.83 -4.48 -10.54
CA LEU A 59 7.00 -5.08 -11.60
C LEU A 59 7.82 -5.79 -12.68
N ARG A 60 9.07 -5.36 -12.92
CA ARG A 60 10.01 -6.03 -13.85
C ARG A 60 10.24 -7.51 -13.53
N PHE A 61 10.00 -7.95 -12.30
CA PHE A 61 10.16 -9.34 -11.89
C PHE A 61 8.96 -10.22 -12.26
N LYS A 62 7.77 -9.64 -12.52
CA LYS A 62 6.59 -10.37 -12.97
C LYS A 62 6.82 -11.12 -14.29
N ASN A 63 7.61 -10.53 -15.20
CA ASN A 63 7.85 -11.07 -16.54
C ASN A 63 9.09 -11.96 -16.63
N ARG A 64 9.75 -12.31 -15.51
CA ARG A 64 10.99 -13.10 -15.53
C ARG A 64 10.79 -14.61 -15.64
N ASP A 65 9.57 -15.13 -15.46
CA ASP A 65 9.29 -16.56 -15.63
C ASP A 65 9.25 -17.02 -17.10
N ASN A 66 9.51 -16.11 -18.06
CA ASN A 66 9.59 -16.38 -19.50
C ASN A 66 11.03 -16.39 -20.06
N LEU A 67 12.06 -16.59 -19.24
CA LEU A 67 13.48 -16.68 -19.64
C LEU A 67 14.06 -18.07 -19.35
#